data_AF-A0A4R2J494-F1
#
_entry.id   AF-A0A4R2J494-F1
#
_cell.length_a   1.000
_cell.length_b   1.000
_cell.length_c   1.000
_cell.angle_alpha   90.00
_cell.angle_beta   90.00
_cell.angle_gamma   90.00
#
_symmetry.space_group_name_H-M   'P 1'
#
loop_
_entity.id
_entity.type
_entity.pdbx_description
1 polymer ?
#
loop_
_entity_poly.entity_id
_entity_poly.type
_entity_poly.pdbx_seq_one_letter_code
_entity_poly.pdbx_strand_id
1 'polypeptide(L)'
;MPDLEVSDRVLTIPNALSFLRLLGVPLFLWLVLGPKEDGWALLVLAISGFTDWADGQIARRMNQTTRLGQMLDPVADRLYIFATVIGLALRDIIPWWLAIALPLRDLLLTFTLPALHRRGFNALPVHFLGKSATFCLLYAFPLLLLGDGDSTLNLLARVFGWAFAIWGTGLYYWAGALYFAQLRHLVQTVKPINDPAG
;
A
#
# COMPACT_ATOMS: atom_id res chain seq x y z
N MET A 1 22.73 16.16 9.77
CA MET A 1 22.27 15.63 8.48
C MET A 1 22.03 16.84 7.58
N PRO A 2 22.53 16.89 6.34
CA PRO A 2 22.24 18.01 5.46
C PRO A 2 20.75 17.96 5.11
N ASP A 3 20.04 19.05 5.38
CA ASP A 3 18.65 19.22 4.96
C ASP A 3 18.62 19.23 3.43
N LEU A 4 18.10 18.15 2.83
CA LEU A 4 17.96 18.04 1.38
C LEU A 4 16.98 19.13 0.92
N GLU A 5 17.46 20.14 0.20
CA GLU A 5 16.62 21.18 -0.40
C GLU A 5 15.62 20.52 -1.36
N VAL A 6 14.34 20.48 -0.96
CA VAL A 6 13.28 19.89 -1.77
C VAL A 6 12.98 20.84 -2.93
N SER A 7 13.28 20.41 -4.15
CA SER A 7 13.12 21.23 -5.35
C SER A 7 11.67 21.23 -5.85
N ASP A 8 11.16 22.38 -6.29
CA ASP A 8 9.85 22.52 -6.96
C ASP A 8 9.88 22.16 -8.46
N ARG A 9 11.00 21.62 -8.95
CA ARG A 9 11.13 21.20 -10.35
C ARG A 9 10.20 20.02 -10.65
N VAL A 10 9.32 20.22 -11.63
CA VAL A 10 8.32 19.23 -12.06
C VAL A 10 8.93 18.18 -13.01
N LEU A 11 9.91 18.56 -13.85
CA LEU A 11 10.59 17.66 -14.78
C LEU A 11 11.91 17.15 -14.20
N THR A 12 11.83 16.01 -13.51
CA THR A 12 13.00 15.25 -13.04
C THR A 12 12.84 13.78 -13.46
N ILE A 13 13.95 13.03 -13.54
CA ILE A 13 13.92 11.59 -13.86
C ILE A 13 13.00 10.84 -12.88
N PRO A 14 13.06 11.08 -11.55
CA PRO A 14 12.14 10.45 -10.61
C PRO A 14 10.67 10.77 -10.89
N ASN A 15 10.31 12.03 -11.16
CA ASN A 15 8.92 12.39 -11.43
C ASN A 15 8.37 11.73 -12.72
N ALA A 16 9.21 11.60 -13.75
CA ALA A 16 8.83 10.92 -14.98
C ALA A 16 8.55 9.42 -14.72
N LEU A 17 9.34 8.79 -13.85
CA LEU A 17 9.16 7.40 -13.43
C LEU A 17 7.89 7.23 -12.58
N SER A 18 7.61 8.13 -11.63
CA SER A 18 6.33 8.14 -10.87
C SER A 18 5.12 8.34 -11.79
N PHE A 19 5.23 9.17 -12.83
CA PHE A 19 4.14 9.37 -13.80
C PHE A 19 3.92 8.13 -14.69
N LEU A 20 5.00 7.52 -15.19
CA LEU A 20 4.94 6.27 -15.93
C LEU A 20 4.29 5.16 -15.09
N ARG A 21 4.61 5.10 -13.80
CA ARG A 21 3.98 4.19 -12.85
C ARG A 21 2.48 4.41 -12.78
N LEU A 22 2.04 5.66 -12.65
CA LEU A 22 0.62 6.00 -12.61
C LEU A 22 -0.13 5.57 -13.89
N LEU A 23 0.51 5.70 -15.06
CA LEU A 23 0.00 5.18 -16.33
C LEU A 23 0.02 3.64 -16.42
N GLY A 24 0.91 2.99 -15.66
CA GLY A 24 0.97 1.53 -15.56
C GLY A 24 -0.24 0.92 -14.84
N VAL A 25 -0.94 1.67 -13.99
CA VAL A 25 -2.15 1.21 -13.27
C VAL A 25 -3.29 0.83 -14.22
N PRO A 26 -3.76 1.70 -15.14
CA PRO A 26 -4.80 1.31 -16.09
C PRO A 26 -4.35 0.22 -17.06
N LEU A 27 -3.06 0.20 -17.44
CA LEU A 27 -2.49 -0.89 -18.25
C LEU A 27 -2.57 -2.23 -17.51
N PHE A 28 -2.19 -2.25 -16.24
CA PHE A 28 -2.28 -3.43 -15.37
C PHE A 28 -3.74 -3.91 -15.27
N LEU A 29 -4.69 -3.02 -14.98
CA LEU A 29 -6.11 -3.39 -14.92
C LEU A 29 -6.63 -3.92 -16.25
N TRP A 30 -6.24 -3.28 -17.35
CA TRP A 30 -6.61 -3.76 -18.68
C TRP A 30 -6.06 -5.16 -18.94
N LEU A 31 -4.80 -5.45 -18.61
CA LEU A 31 -4.20 -6.78 -18.77
C LEU A 31 -4.89 -7.86 -17.94
N VAL A 32 -5.23 -7.54 -16.68
CA VAL A 32 -5.91 -8.47 -15.76
C VAL A 32 -7.35 -8.73 -16.19
N LEU A 33 -8.09 -7.71 -16.62
CA LEU A 33 -9.55 -7.83 -16.86
C LEU A 33 -9.92 -8.10 -18.32
N GLY A 34 -9.17 -7.54 -19.26
CA GLY A 34 -9.45 -7.60 -20.70
C GLY A 34 -8.98 -8.92 -21.32
N PRO A 35 -7.68 -9.03 -21.70
CA PRO A 35 -7.14 -10.24 -22.29
C PRO A 35 -6.84 -11.32 -21.25
N LYS A 36 -6.85 -11.00 -19.94
CA LYS A 36 -6.54 -11.90 -18.82
C LYS A 36 -5.12 -12.49 -18.89
N GLU A 37 -4.18 -11.63 -19.27
CA GLU A 37 -2.77 -11.97 -19.49
C GLU A 37 -1.97 -11.79 -18.20
N ASP A 38 -2.13 -12.73 -17.27
CA ASP A 38 -1.61 -12.62 -15.90
C ASP A 38 -0.10 -12.52 -15.81
N GLY A 39 0.62 -13.17 -16.72
CA GLY A 39 2.07 -13.05 -16.82
C GLY A 39 2.52 -11.63 -17.17
N TRP A 40 1.82 -10.97 -18.10
CA TRP A 40 2.09 -9.59 -18.48
C TRP A 40 1.68 -8.61 -17.38
N ALA A 41 0.55 -8.84 -16.74
CA ALA A 41 0.11 -8.04 -15.59
C ALA A 41 1.13 -8.10 -14.43
N LEU A 42 1.63 -9.30 -14.12
CA LEU A 42 2.68 -9.49 -13.12
C LEU A 42 3.97 -8.74 -13.51
N LEU A 43 4.37 -8.83 -14.78
CA LEU A 43 5.55 -8.15 -15.28
C LEU A 43 5.43 -6.63 -15.15
N VAL A 44 4.27 -6.05 -15.47
CA VAL A 44 3.99 -4.62 -15.26
C VAL A 44 4.08 -4.25 -13.78
N LEU A 45 3.50 -5.07 -12.90
CA LEU A 45 3.55 -4.84 -11.45
C LEU A 45 4.99 -4.94 -10.89
N ALA A 46 5.77 -5.91 -11.37
CA ALA A 46 7.17 -6.09 -10.99
C ALA A 46 8.06 -4.93 -11.48
N ILE A 47 7.88 -4.48 -12.74
CA ILE A 47 8.60 -3.33 -13.28
C ILE A 47 8.23 -2.07 -12.51
N SER A 48 6.93 -1.85 -12.24
CA SER A 48 6.45 -0.72 -11.43
C SER A 48 7.13 -0.64 -10.06
N GLY A 49 7.18 -1.75 -9.31
CA GLY A 49 7.84 -1.81 -8.01
C GLY A 49 9.36 -1.64 -8.10
N PHE A 50 10.00 -2.17 -9.15
CA PHE A 50 11.43 -1.96 -9.38
C PHE A 50 11.75 -0.51 -9.70
N THR A 51 10.90 0.14 -10.50
CA THR A 51 11.02 1.55 -10.86
C THR A 51 10.92 2.45 -9.63
N ASP A 52 10.04 2.18 -8.67
CA ASP A 52 9.96 2.89 -7.37
C ASP A 52 11.23 2.79 -6.55
N TRP A 53 11.76 1.58 -6.43
CA TRP A 53 13.00 1.41 -5.71
C TRP A 53 14.16 2.15 -6.41
N ALA A 54 14.19 2.11 -7.74
CA ALA A 54 15.21 2.75 -8.54
C ALA A 54 15.13 4.29 -8.50
N ASP A 55 13.93 4.86 -8.65
CA ASP A 55 13.74 6.31 -8.63
C ASP A 55 14.03 6.92 -7.25
N GLY A 56 13.65 6.25 -6.16
CA GLY A 56 13.99 6.64 -4.80
C GLY A 56 15.50 6.57 -4.56
N GLN A 57 16.18 5.58 -5.13
CA GLN A 57 17.64 5.49 -5.04
C GLN A 57 18.35 6.57 -5.88
N ILE A 58 17.85 6.87 -7.08
CA ILE A 58 18.37 7.93 -7.94
C ILE A 58 18.15 9.29 -7.30
N ALA A 59 16.96 9.57 -6.78
CA ALA A 59 16.63 10.83 -6.09
C ALA A 59 17.55 11.08 -4.89
N ARG A 60 17.83 10.04 -4.08
CA ARG A 60 18.76 10.11 -2.95
C ARG A 60 20.22 10.33 -3.38
N ARG A 61 20.66 9.71 -4.48
CA ARG A 61 22.04 9.85 -4.96
C ARG A 61 22.29 11.16 -5.70
N MET A 62 21.27 11.69 -6.37
CA MET A 62 21.37 12.91 -7.19
C MET A 62 20.90 14.17 -6.44
N ASN A 63 20.49 14.07 -5.17
CA ASN A 63 19.81 15.15 -4.41
C ASN A 63 18.63 15.76 -5.19
N GLN A 64 17.87 14.93 -5.91
CA GLN A 64 16.73 15.33 -6.73
C GLN A 64 15.40 14.93 -6.10
N THR A 65 15.27 15.14 -4.80
CA THR A 65 13.99 14.97 -4.10
C THR A 65 13.08 16.15 -4.40
N THR A 66 11.88 15.87 -4.93
CA THR A 66 10.88 16.90 -5.26
C THR A 66 9.65 16.74 -4.37
N ARG A 67 8.93 17.84 -4.09
CA ARG A 67 7.67 17.78 -3.33
C ARG A 67 6.60 16.99 -4.08
N LEU A 68 6.60 17.11 -5.41
CA LEU A 68 5.65 16.46 -6.29
C LEU A 68 5.85 14.94 -6.30
N GLY A 69 7.08 14.45 -6.41
CA GLY A 69 7.40 13.03 -6.30
C GLY A 69 6.99 12.45 -4.94
N GLN A 70 7.36 13.13 -3.84
CA GLN A 70 6.97 12.72 -2.47
C GLN A 70 5.45 12.61 -2.26
N MET A 71 4.65 13.39 -3.01
CA MET A 71 3.19 13.29 -2.96
C MET A 71 2.63 12.24 -3.93
N LEU A 72 3.25 12.06 -5.10
CA LEU A 72 2.82 11.10 -6.12
C LEU A 72 3.11 9.66 -5.73
N ASP A 73 4.25 9.38 -5.09
CA ASP A 73 4.66 7.99 -4.79
C ASP A 73 3.61 7.27 -3.90
N PRO A 74 3.15 7.85 -2.76
CA PRO A 74 2.11 7.21 -1.95
C PRO A 74 0.76 7.08 -2.66
N VAL A 75 0.46 7.96 -3.62
CA VAL A 75 -0.78 7.91 -4.41
C VAL A 75 -0.71 6.78 -5.43
N ALA A 76 0.39 6.69 -6.18
CA ALA A 76 0.61 5.64 -7.17
C ALA A 76 0.62 4.25 -6.52
N ASP A 77 1.29 4.11 -5.38
CA ASP A 77 1.34 2.85 -4.63
C ASP A 77 -0.06 2.42 -4.17
N ARG A 78 -0.84 3.36 -3.62
CA ARG A 78 -2.23 3.09 -3.23
C ARG A 78 -3.07 2.68 -4.44
N LEU A 79 -2.97 3.40 -5.55
CA LEU A 79 -3.69 3.08 -6.78
C LEU A 79 -3.35 1.68 -7.29
N TYR A 80 -2.08 1.27 -7.23
CA TYR A 80 -1.67 -0.10 -7.58
C TYR A 80 -2.26 -1.16 -6.67
N ILE A 81 -2.24 -0.94 -5.35
CA ILE A 81 -2.86 -1.86 -4.39
C ILE A 81 -4.36 -1.97 -4.66
N PHE A 82 -5.05 -0.83 -4.82
CA PHE A 82 -6.47 -0.79 -5.14
C PHE A 82 -6.79 -1.51 -6.46
N ALA A 83 -6.03 -1.21 -7.52
CA ALA A 83 -6.20 -1.84 -8.82
C ALA A 83 -5.98 -3.36 -8.76
N THR A 84 -4.96 -3.81 -8.04
CA THR A 84 -4.67 -5.24 -7.86
C THR A 84 -5.81 -5.94 -7.14
N VAL A 85 -6.24 -5.38 -6.00
CA VAL A 85 -7.30 -5.96 -5.17
C VAL A 85 -8.64 -5.98 -5.90
N ILE A 86 -9.02 -4.89 -6.57
CA ILE A 86 -10.25 -4.82 -7.37
C ILE A 86 -10.17 -5.76 -8.57
N GLY A 87 -9.04 -5.80 -9.26
CA GLY A 87 -8.82 -6.70 -10.41
C GLY A 87 -8.98 -8.17 -10.03
N LEU A 88 -8.40 -8.59 -8.90
CA LEU A 88 -8.55 -9.95 -8.39
C LEU A 88 -9.98 -10.26 -7.93
N ALA A 89 -10.68 -9.28 -7.33
CA ALA A 89 -12.06 -9.45 -6.89
C ALA A 89 -13.03 -9.58 -8.07
N LEU A 90 -12.82 -8.79 -9.13
CA LEU A 90 -13.61 -8.86 -10.37
C LEU A 90 -13.39 -10.18 -11.15
N ARG A 91 -12.27 -10.86 -10.90
CA ARG A 91 -11.98 -12.19 -11.45
C ARG A 91 -12.44 -13.33 -10.53
N ASP A 92 -13.11 -13.02 -9.43
CA ASP A 92 -13.52 -13.99 -8.40
C ASP A 92 -12.35 -14.80 -7.79
N ILE A 93 -11.11 -14.32 -7.94
CA ILE A 93 -9.91 -14.96 -7.35
C ILE A 93 -9.88 -14.73 -5.85
N ILE A 94 -10.27 -13.53 -5.41
CA ILE A 94 -10.44 -13.19 -4.00
C ILE A 94 -11.88 -12.77 -3.73
N PRO A 95 -12.41 -13.06 -2.53
CA PRO A 95 -13.75 -12.63 -2.18
C PRO A 95 -13.79 -11.12 -1.91
N TRP A 96 -14.92 -10.50 -2.26
CA TRP A 96 -15.16 -9.06 -2.10
C TRP A 96 -14.97 -8.55 -0.67
N TRP A 97 -15.25 -9.36 0.35
CA TRP A 97 -15.03 -8.97 1.73
C TRP A 97 -13.55 -8.68 2.02
N LEU A 98 -12.63 -9.45 1.43
CA LEU A 98 -11.19 -9.24 1.57
C LEU A 98 -10.76 -7.98 0.80
N ALA A 99 -11.34 -7.80 -0.38
CA ALA A 99 -11.08 -6.64 -1.22
C ALA A 99 -11.50 -5.31 -0.59
N ILE A 100 -12.62 -5.29 0.14
CA ILE A 100 -13.13 -4.12 0.86
C ILE A 100 -12.41 -3.92 2.19
N ALA A 101 -12.05 -4.99 2.89
CA ALA A 101 -11.42 -4.93 4.20
C ALA A 101 -10.11 -4.13 4.23
N LEU A 102 -9.28 -4.31 3.20
CA LEU A 102 -7.99 -3.63 3.06
C LEU A 102 -8.13 -2.11 3.05
N PRO A 103 -8.83 -1.49 2.08
CA PRO A 103 -8.96 -0.05 2.05
C PRO A 103 -9.79 0.50 3.19
N LEU A 104 -10.78 -0.26 3.70
CA LEU A 104 -11.58 0.16 4.84
C LEU A 104 -10.71 0.36 6.09
N ARG A 105 -9.76 -0.53 6.37
CA ARG A 105 -8.85 -0.38 7.51
C ARG A 105 -7.97 0.85 7.35
N ASP A 106 -7.37 1.05 6.18
CA ASP A 106 -6.51 2.22 5.94
C ASP A 106 -7.28 3.53 6.06
N LEU A 107 -8.54 3.53 5.62
CA LEU A 107 -9.47 4.64 5.82
C LEU A 107 -9.78 4.87 7.31
N LEU A 108 -10.10 3.81 8.05
CA LEU A 108 -10.35 3.87 9.50
C LEU A 108 -9.13 4.42 10.25
N LEU A 109 -7.92 3.96 9.93
CA LEU A 109 -6.69 4.50 10.51
C LEU A 109 -6.51 5.98 10.19
N THR A 110 -6.74 6.37 8.94
CA THR A 110 -6.66 7.77 8.52
C THR A 110 -7.64 8.64 9.31
N PHE A 111 -8.85 8.16 9.57
CA PHE A 111 -9.85 8.85 10.40
C PHE A 111 -9.47 8.95 11.89
N THR A 112 -8.57 8.10 12.39
CA THR A 112 -8.09 8.20 13.77
C THR A 112 -6.99 9.25 13.97
N LEU A 113 -6.29 9.66 12.89
CA LEU A 113 -5.20 10.64 12.96
C LEU A 113 -5.64 12.03 13.49
N PRO A 114 -6.78 12.61 13.07
CA PRO A 114 -7.24 13.89 13.62
C PRO A 114 -7.47 13.86 15.14
N ALA A 115 -7.98 12.74 15.67
CA ALA A 115 -8.21 12.57 17.10
C ALA A 115 -6.89 12.46 17.89
N LEU A 116 -5.82 11.99 17.23
CA LEU A 116 -4.46 11.93 17.76
C LEU A 116 -3.78 13.30 17.74
N HIS A 117 -3.89 14.02 16.61
CA HIS A 117 -3.32 15.35 16.43
C HIS A 117 -3.88 16.36 17.44
N ARG A 118 -5.17 16.26 17.77
CA ARG A 118 -5.82 17.08 18.83
C ARG A 118 -5.22 16.86 20.24
N ARG A 119 -4.44 15.80 20.43
CA ARG A 119 -3.77 15.43 21.69
C ARG A 119 -2.24 15.55 21.64
N GLY A 120 -1.69 16.14 20.57
CA GLY A 120 -0.25 16.40 20.45
C GLY A 120 0.59 15.21 19.98
N PHE A 121 -0.05 14.11 19.59
CA PHE A 121 0.64 12.97 19.00
C PHE A 121 0.53 13.02 17.49
N ASN A 122 1.68 13.03 16.80
CA ASN A 122 1.74 13.04 15.33
C ASN A 122 1.55 11.64 14.72
N ALA A 123 1.79 10.57 15.48
CA ALA A 123 1.51 9.19 15.09
C ALA A 123 1.54 8.27 16.31
N LEU A 124 0.72 7.20 16.30
CA LEU A 124 0.92 6.07 17.22
C LEU A 124 2.08 5.20 16.72
N PRO A 125 2.87 4.58 17.62
CA PRO A 125 3.97 3.71 17.24
C PRO A 125 3.45 2.54 16.39
N VAL A 126 3.84 2.54 15.11
CA VAL A 126 3.43 1.53 14.15
C VAL A 126 3.97 0.18 14.62
N HIS A 127 3.10 -0.72 15.05
CA HIS A 127 3.51 -2.06 15.44
C HIS A 127 4.11 -2.80 14.24
N PHE A 128 5.22 -3.52 14.48
CA PHE A 128 5.88 -4.37 13.47
C PHE A 128 4.90 -5.33 12.78
N LEU A 129 3.86 -5.78 13.51
CA LEU A 129 2.77 -6.59 12.98
C LEU A 129 2.07 -5.96 11.76
N GLY A 130 1.85 -4.65 11.76
CA GLY A 130 1.20 -3.97 10.64
C GLY A 130 2.08 -3.98 9.38
N LYS A 131 3.40 -3.81 9.54
CA LYS A 131 4.35 -3.91 8.42
C LYS A 131 4.40 -5.35 7.88
N SER A 132 4.49 -6.34 8.76
CA SER A 132 4.48 -7.75 8.38
C SER A 132 3.20 -8.14 7.64
N ALA A 133 2.05 -7.66 8.09
CA ALA A 133 0.78 -7.88 7.41
C ALA A 133 0.79 -7.32 5.98
N THR A 134 1.27 -6.07 5.80
CA THR A 134 1.39 -5.45 4.48
C THR A 134 2.35 -6.24 3.59
N PHE A 135 3.50 -6.70 4.10
CA PHE A 135 4.40 -7.56 3.32
C PHE A 135 3.71 -8.86 2.88
N CYS A 136 3.03 -9.56 3.79
CA CYS A 136 2.31 -10.78 3.44
C CYS A 136 1.27 -10.52 2.34
N LEU A 137 0.47 -9.46 2.46
CA LEU A 137 -0.55 -9.12 1.46
C LEU A 137 0.05 -8.69 0.13
N LEU A 138 1.17 -7.95 0.14
CA LEU A 138 1.89 -7.53 -1.06
C LEU A 138 2.41 -8.72 -1.86
N TYR A 139 2.86 -9.80 -1.20
CA TYR A 139 3.23 -11.05 -1.89
C TYR A 139 2.02 -11.92 -2.23
N ALA A 140 0.95 -11.86 -1.45
CA ALA A 140 -0.24 -12.67 -1.67
C ALA A 140 -0.89 -12.39 -3.03
N PHE A 141 -1.12 -11.13 -3.37
CA PHE A 141 -1.89 -10.78 -4.58
C PHE A 141 -1.21 -11.16 -5.89
N PRO A 142 0.10 -10.91 -6.11
CA PRO A 142 0.79 -11.36 -7.30
C PRO A 142 0.83 -12.89 -7.42
N LEU A 143 0.99 -13.61 -6.30
CA LEU A 143 0.96 -15.08 -6.26
C LEU A 143 -0.43 -15.64 -6.59
N LEU A 144 -1.48 -15.01 -6.07
CA LEU A 144 -2.87 -15.39 -6.37
C LEU A 144 -3.22 -15.14 -7.84
N LEU A 145 -2.71 -14.05 -8.43
CA LEU A 145 -2.88 -13.76 -9.86
C LEU A 145 -2.25 -14.87 -10.74
N LEU A 146 -1.04 -15.33 -10.39
CA LEU A 146 -0.38 -16.45 -11.08
C LEU A 146 -1.06 -17.80 -10.83
N GLY A 147 -1.91 -17.90 -9.81
CA GLY A 147 -2.57 -19.13 -9.41
C GLY A 147 -3.75 -19.56 -10.28
N ASP A 148 -4.15 -18.76 -11.28
CA ASP A 148 -5.40 -18.96 -12.02
C ASP A 148 -5.33 -20.03 -13.13
N GLY A 149 -4.15 -20.50 -13.54
CA GLY A 149 -4.04 -21.54 -14.58
C GLY A 149 -3.84 -22.97 -14.04
N ASP A 150 -3.76 -23.94 -14.95
CA ASP A 150 -3.76 -25.38 -14.62
C ASP A 150 -2.38 -26.01 -14.36
N SER A 151 -1.29 -25.25 -14.44
CA SER A 151 0.07 -25.81 -14.28
C SER A 151 0.43 -26.08 -12.80
N THR A 152 1.39 -26.97 -12.55
CA THR A 152 1.92 -27.22 -11.20
C THR A 152 2.48 -25.94 -10.55
N LEU A 153 3.09 -25.06 -11.34
CA LEU A 153 3.58 -23.77 -10.85
C LEU A 153 2.43 -22.88 -10.36
N ASN A 154 1.30 -22.89 -11.07
CA ASN A 154 0.11 -22.12 -10.69
C ASN A 154 -0.53 -22.70 -9.43
N LEU A 155 -0.56 -24.03 -9.27
CA LEU A 155 -1.01 -24.65 -8.03
C LEU A 155 -0.16 -24.19 -6.84
N LEU A 156 1.17 -24.21 -6.97
CA LEU A 156 2.07 -23.74 -5.92
C LEU A 156 1.83 -22.25 -5.62
N ALA A 157 1.75 -21.43 -6.67
CA ALA A 157 1.46 -20.00 -6.54
C ALA A 157 0.14 -19.74 -5.81
N ARG A 158 -0.91 -20.51 -6.12
CA ARG A 158 -2.21 -20.45 -5.44
C ARG A 158 -2.12 -20.84 -3.97
N VAL A 159 -1.41 -21.92 -3.63
CA VAL A 159 -1.24 -22.38 -2.24
C VAL A 159 -0.49 -21.35 -1.41
N PHE A 160 0.66 -20.88 -1.89
CA PHE A 160 1.43 -19.86 -1.20
C PHE A 160 0.68 -18.52 -1.15
N GLY A 161 0.02 -18.13 -2.25
CA GLY A 161 -0.80 -16.93 -2.33
C GLY A 161 -1.90 -16.91 -1.28
N TRP A 162 -2.66 -18.01 -1.13
CA TRP A 162 -3.68 -18.13 -0.09
C TRP A 162 -3.10 -18.20 1.32
N ALA A 163 -1.96 -18.86 1.52
CA ALA A 163 -1.28 -18.86 2.81
C ALA A 163 -0.91 -17.42 3.21
N PHE A 164 -0.26 -16.67 2.33
CA PHE A 164 0.06 -15.27 2.56
C PHE A 164 -1.18 -14.39 2.72
N ALA A 165 -2.25 -14.63 1.96
CA ALA A 165 -3.49 -13.88 2.09
C ALA A 165 -4.17 -14.10 3.44
N ILE A 166 -4.27 -15.35 3.91
CA ILE A 166 -4.92 -15.69 5.19
C ILE A 166 -4.10 -15.13 6.35
N TRP A 167 -2.81 -15.43 6.40
CA TRP A 167 -1.93 -14.93 7.46
C TRP A 167 -1.81 -13.40 7.43
N GLY A 168 -1.64 -12.83 6.24
CA GLY A 168 -1.59 -11.39 6.03
C GLY A 168 -2.86 -10.70 6.51
N THR A 169 -4.02 -11.21 6.13
CA THR A 169 -5.33 -10.67 6.55
C THR A 169 -5.51 -10.80 8.07
N GLY A 170 -5.16 -11.94 8.66
CA GLY A 170 -5.22 -12.14 10.11
C GLY A 170 -4.35 -11.14 10.88
N LEU A 171 -3.09 -10.98 10.46
CA LEU A 171 -2.17 -9.99 11.03
C LEU A 171 -2.67 -8.55 10.81
N TYR A 172 -3.30 -8.29 9.67
CA TYR A 172 -3.83 -6.98 9.30
C TYR A 172 -4.97 -6.56 10.24
N TYR A 173 -5.93 -7.45 10.50
CA TYR A 173 -7.00 -7.22 11.46
C TYR A 173 -6.49 -7.11 12.89
N TRP A 174 -5.55 -7.97 13.29
CA TRP A 174 -4.97 -7.90 14.63
C TRP A 174 -4.24 -6.59 14.87
N ALA A 175 -3.45 -6.13 13.90
CA ALA A 175 -2.79 -4.82 13.97
C ALA A 175 -3.82 -3.68 14.07
N GLY A 176 -4.93 -3.76 13.35
CA GLY A 176 -6.04 -2.81 13.46
C GLY A 176 -6.67 -2.78 14.85
N ALA A 177 -6.94 -3.95 15.42
CA ALA A 177 -7.51 -4.07 16.78
C ALA A 177 -6.57 -3.49 17.85
N LEU A 178 -5.26 -3.77 17.75
CA LEU A 178 -4.25 -3.18 18.64
C LEU A 178 -4.23 -1.65 18.55
N TYR A 179 -4.30 -1.12 17.33
CA TYR A 179 -4.30 0.33 17.11
C TYR A 179 -5.54 1.00 17.71
N PHE A 180 -6.71 0.37 17.54
CA PHE A 180 -7.95 0.86 18.14
C PHE A 180 -7.93 0.81 19.67
N ALA A 181 -7.37 -0.25 20.26
CA ALA A 181 -7.18 -0.34 21.71
C ALA A 181 -6.24 0.74 22.25
N GLN A 182 -5.12 1.01 21.54
CA GLN A 182 -4.19 2.09 21.89
C GLN A 182 -4.85 3.46 21.80
N LEU A 183 -5.61 3.72 20.73
CA LEU A 183 -6.35 4.97 20.57
C LEU A 183 -7.36 5.16 21.71
N ARG A 184 -8.13 4.11 22.05
CA ARG A 184 -9.10 4.17 23.16
C ARG A 184 -8.40 4.49 24.48
N HIS A 185 -7.28 3.84 24.76
CA HIS A 185 -6.50 4.10 25.97
C HIS A 185 -5.96 5.54 26.01
N LEU A 186 -5.44 6.04 24.88
CA LEU A 186 -4.93 7.41 24.77
C LEU A 186 -6.06 8.45 24.93
N VAL A 187 -7.22 8.18 24.36
CA VAL A 187 -8.42 9.02 24.46
C VAL A 187 -8.88 9.17 25.91
N GLN A 188 -8.75 8.11 26.70
CA GLN A 188 -9.15 8.07 28.10
C GLN A 188 -8.11 8.67 29.05
N THR A 189 -6.82 8.58 28.71
CA THR A 189 -5.72 9.01 29.59
C THR A 189 -5.21 10.42 29.31
N VAL A 190 -5.35 10.93 28.08
CA VAL A 190 -4.80 12.24 27.67
C VAL A 190 -5.93 13.20 27.27
N LYS A 191 -5.99 14.34 27.97
CA LYS A 191 -6.92 15.43 27.66
C LYS A 191 -6.54 16.14 26.34
N PRO A 192 -7.53 16.72 25.61
CA PRO A 192 -7.26 17.50 24.40
C PRO A 192 -6.47 18.77 24.73
N ILE A 193 -5.63 19.23 23.79
CA ILE A 193 -4.78 20.43 23.97
C ILE A 193 -5.61 21.73 24.08
N ASN A 194 -6.84 21.75 23.55
CA ASN A 194 -7.72 22.93 23.55
C ASN A 194 -8.84 22.87 24.61
N ASP A 195 -8.62 22.25 25.77
CA ASP A 195 -9.60 22.26 26.86
C ASP A 195 -9.51 23.61 27.61
N PRO A 196 -10.51 24.53 27.54
CA PRO A 196 -10.45 25.87 28.14
C PRO A 196 -10.54 25.89 29.68
N ALA A 197 -10.35 24.74 30.33
CA ALA A 197 -10.47 24.57 31.79
C ALA A 197 -9.12 24.22 32.47
N GLY A 198 -7.98 24.55 31.85
CA GLY A 198 -6.64 24.41 32.41
C GLY A 198 -5.89 25.72 32.42
#